data_AF-J1J447-F1
#
_entry.id   AF-J1J447-F1
#
_cell.length_a   1.000
_cell.length_b   1.000
_cell.length_c   1.000
_cell.angle_alpha   90.00
_cell.angle_beta   90.00
_cell.angle_gamma   90.00
#
_symmetry.space_group_name_H-M   'P 1'
#
loop_
_entity.id
_entity.type
_entity.pdbx_description
1 polymer ?
#
loop_
_entity_poly.entity_id
_entity_poly.type
_entity_poly.pdbx_seq_one_letter_code
_entity_poly.pdbx_strand_id
1 'polypeptide(L)' 'MKRIGLDTYPHGFRSSLRDWLAETTDAPFEVAETILGHKASGKVERAYRRTDYLEQRRVFMDKWTAYVTEQS' A
#
# COMPACT_ATOMS: atom_id res chain seq x y z
N MET A 1 -1.66 -4.77 -17.40
CA MET A 1 -3.13 -4.71 -17.54
C MET A 1 -3.55 -4.64 -19.00
N LYS A 2 -2.96 -3.80 -19.87
CA LYS A 2 -3.21 -3.86 -21.33
C LYS A 2 -3.08 -5.23 -22.01
N ARG A 3 -2.10 -6.07 -21.62
CA ARG A 3 -1.95 -7.45 -22.19
C ARG A 3 -3.13 -8.38 -21.92
N ILE A 4 -3.98 -8.06 -20.93
CA ILE A 4 -5.19 -8.81 -20.60
C ILE A 4 -6.47 -8.03 -20.96
N GLY A 5 -6.37 -7.02 -21.84
CA GLY A 5 -7.52 -6.27 -22.34
C GLY A 5 -8.11 -5.22 -21.39
N LEU A 6 -7.50 -5.01 -20.21
CA LEU A 6 -7.93 -3.96 -19.28
C LEU A 6 -7.23 -2.64 -19.63
N ASP A 7 -8.02 -1.59 -19.86
CA ASP A 7 -7.54 -0.21 -20.03
C ASP A 7 -7.23 0.45 -18.68
N THR A 8 -6.40 -0.25 -17.90
CA THR A 8 -5.90 0.22 -16.61
C THR A 8 -4.38 0.05 -16.60
N TYR A 9 -3.68 0.82 -15.77
CA TYR A 9 -2.22 0.75 -15.65
C TYR A 9 -1.84 0.22 -14.25
N PRO A 10 -0.68 -0.44 -14.09
CA PRO A 10 -0.16 -0.80 -12.77
C PRO A 10 -0.06 0.40 -11.81
N HIS A 11 0.13 1.60 -12.35
CA HIS A 11 0.07 2.85 -11.59
C HIS A 11 -1.31 3.10 -10.99
N GLY A 12 -2.39 2.78 -11.73
CA GLY A 12 -3.76 2.88 -11.24
C GLY A 12 -3.99 2.00 -10.02
N PHE A 13 -3.43 0.79 -9.99
CA PHE A 13 -3.57 -0.10 -8.83
C PHE A 13 -2.90 0.43 -7.56
N ARG A 14 -1.69 1.01 -7.69
CA ARG A 14 -0.99 1.63 -6.55
C ARG A 14 -1.68 2.90 -6.08
N SER A 15 -2.17 3.73 -7.00
CA SER A 15 -2.94 4.93 -6.67
C SER A 15 -4.24 4.57 -5.94
N SER A 16 -5.02 3.61 -6.46
CA SER A 16 -6.26 3.17 -5.80
C SER A 16 -6.01 2.61 -4.41
N LEU A 17 -4.96 1.80 -4.22
CA LEU A 17 -4.58 1.32 -2.89
C LEU A 17 -4.12 2.47 -1.97
N ARG A 18 -3.36 3.44 -2.49
CA ARG A 18 -2.89 4.58 -1.71
C ARG A 18 -4.04 5.46 -1.23
N ASP A 19 -4.98 5.76 -2.12
CA ASP A 19 -6.14 6.58 -1.85
C ASP A 19 -7.06 5.88 -0.84
N TRP A 20 -7.34 4.58 -1.06
CA TRP A 20 -8.13 3.78 -0.11
C TRP A 20 -7.51 3.73 1.28
N LEU A 21 -6.19 3.51 1.40
CA LEU A 21 -5.49 3.55 2.69
C LEU A 21 -5.61 4.91 3.38
N ALA A 22 -5.56 6.02 2.62
CA ALA A 22 -5.66 7.37 3.17
C ALA A 22 -7.08 7.75 3.60
N GLU A 23 -8.08 7.34 2.82
CA GLU A 23 -9.46 7.81 2.98
C GLU A 23 -10.29 6.89 3.89
N THR A 24 -9.98 5.59 3.93
CA THR A 24 -10.82 4.56 4.55
C THR A 24 -10.16 3.91 5.77
N THR A 25 -8.89 4.21 6.05
CA THR A 25 -8.17 3.59 7.16
C THR A 25 -7.36 4.59 7.97
N ASP A 26 -6.82 4.11 9.09
CA ASP A 26 -5.91 4.80 9.99
C ASP A 26 -4.42 4.48 9.70
N ALA A 27 -4.11 4.01 8.48
CA ALA A 27 -2.76 3.62 8.10
C ALA A 27 -1.77 4.80 8.21
N PRO A 28 -0.69 4.69 9.01
CA PRO A 28 0.38 5.68 9.01
C PRO A 28 1.01 5.79 7.63
N PHE A 29 1.44 7.01 7.27
CA PHE A 29 2.04 7.30 5.96
C PHE A 29 3.18 6.33 5.65
N GLU A 30 4.08 6.13 6.61
CA GLU A 30 5.23 5.24 6.51
C GLU A 30 4.83 3.80 6.18
N VAL A 31 3.75 3.31 6.81
CA VAL A 31 3.25 1.95 6.59
C VAL A 31 2.65 1.84 5.20
N ALA A 32 1.81 2.80 4.78
CA ALA A 32 1.21 2.85 3.45
C ALA A 32 2.26 2.90 2.33
N GLU A 33 3.29 3.74 2.47
CA GLU A 33 4.38 3.82 1.49
C GLU A 33 5.18 2.51 1.43
N THR A 34 5.34 1.81 2.57
CA THR A 34 6.03 0.51 2.60
C THR A 34 5.19 -0.59 1.97
N ILE A 35 3.86 -0.58 2.16
CA ILE A 35 2.92 -1.47 1.45
C ILE A 35 3.06 -1.30 -0.06
N LEU A 36 3.17 -0.06 -0.54
CA LEU A 36 3.32 0.26 -1.97
C LEU A 36 4.70 -0.07 -2.54
N GLY A 37 5.66 -0.41 -1.67
CA GLY A 37 7.05 -0.69 -2.03
C GLY A 37 7.85 0.57 -2.35
N HIS A 38 7.40 1.74 -1.90
CA HIS A 38 8.11 2.99 -2.10
C HIS A 38 9.34 3.07 -1.20
N LYS A 39 10.40 3.70 -1.71
CA LYS A 39 11.60 3.99 -0.94
C LYS A 39 11.38 5.24 -0.12
N ALA A 40 11.75 5.19 1.16
CA ALA A 40 11.78 6.39 2.00
C ALA A 40 12.64 7.49 1.36
N SER A 41 12.11 8.71 1.35
CA SER A 41 12.63 9.84 0.58
C SER A 41 14.01 10.30 1.08
N GLY A 42 14.26 10.23 2.40
CA GLY A 42 15.48 10.75 3.03
C GLY A 42 16.60 9.71 3.19
N LYS A 43 17.86 10.12 2.95
CA LYS A 43 19.05 9.28 3.27
C LYS A 43 19.14 8.98 4.78
N VAL A 44 18.80 9.98 5.61
CA VAL A 44 18.76 9.86 7.07
C VAL A 44 17.66 8.89 7.48
N GLU A 45 16.43 9.11 7.03
CA GLU A 45 15.29 8.24 7.31
C GLU A 45 15.59 6.78 6.94
N ARG A 46 16.15 6.53 5.74
CA ARG A 46 16.57 5.18 5.32
C ARG A 46 17.64 4.56 6.24
N ALA A 47 18.56 5.35 6.77
CA ALA A 47 19.59 4.86 7.67
C ALA A 47 19.03 4.46 9.05
N TYR A 48 17.98 5.13 9.51
CA TYR A 48 17.34 4.87 10.81
C TYR A 48 16.12 3.95 10.74
N ARG A 49 15.53 3.76 9.56
CA ARG A 49 14.39 2.86 9.33
C ARG A 49 14.83 1.41 9.36
N ARG A 50 14.81 0.83 10.56
CA ARG A 50 15.19 -0.57 10.83
C ARG A 50 14.05 -1.58 10.66
N THR A 51 12.83 -1.11 10.44
CA THR A 51 11.64 -1.96 10.33
C THR A 51 10.98 -1.78 8.96
N ASP A 52 10.42 -2.86 8.47
CA ASP A 52 9.54 -2.90 7.30
C ASP A 52 8.05 -2.89 7.69
N TYR A 53 7.76 -2.70 8.99
CA TYR A 53 6.42 -2.66 9.55
C TYR A 53 5.58 -3.91 9.26
N LEU A 54 6.20 -5.09 9.10
CA LEU A 54 5.51 -6.31 8.63
C LEU A 54 4.16 -6.57 9.33
N GLU A 55 4.12 -6.53 10.66
CA GLU A 55 2.88 -6.77 11.42
C GLU A 55 1.80 -5.71 11.16
N GLN A 56 2.18 -4.43 11.09
CA GLN A 56 1.23 -3.36 10.77
C GLN A 56 0.74 -3.45 9.34
N ARG A 57 1.65 -3.76 8.40
CA ARG A 57 1.30 -3.99 6.99
C ARG A 57 0.30 -5.13 6.85
N ARG A 58 0.49 -6.23 7.59
CA ARG A 58 -0.41 -7.39 7.55
C ARG A 58 -1.86 -6.99 7.84
N VAL A 59 -2.09 -6.19 8.89
CA VAL A 59 -3.44 -5.71 9.25
C VAL A 59 -4.11 -4.96 8.11
N PHE A 60 -3.40 -4.04 7.45
CA PHE A 60 -3.98 -3.26 6.35
C PHE A 60 -4.13 -4.08 5.06
N MET A 61 -3.22 -5.01 4.80
CA MET A 61 -3.32 -5.92 3.65
C MET A 61 -4.48 -6.91 3.81
N ASP A 62 -4.75 -7.36 5.04
CA ASP A 62 -5.92 -8.19 5.36
C ASP A 62 -7.22 -7.38 5.14
N LYS A 63 -7.29 -6.14 5.65
CA LYS A 63 -8.43 -5.23 5.40
C LYS A 63 -8.64 -4.95 3.91
N TRP A 64 -7.54 -4.71 3.17
CA TRP A 64 -7.61 -4.48 1.73
C TRP A 64 -8.13 -5.71 0.98
N THR A 65 -7.65 -6.90 1.37
CA THR A 65 -8.12 -8.18 0.81
C THR A 65 -9.63 -8.32 1.02
N ALA A 66 -10.11 -8.16 2.25
CA ALA A 66 -11.53 -8.22 2.55
C ALA A 66 -12.36 -7.24 1.70
N TYR A 67 -11.88 -6.00 1.53
CA TYR A 67 -12.55 -4.97 0.72
C TYR A 67 -12.66 -5.35 -0.76
N VAL A 68 -11.56 -5.80 -1.39
CA VAL A 68 -11.55 -6.08 -2.84
C VAL A 68 -12.13 -7.44 -3.22
N THR A 69 -12.26 -8.36 -2.27
CA THR A 69 -12.86 -9.69 -2.50
C THR A 69 -14.27 -9.83 -1.95
N GLU A 70 -14.82 -8.78 -1.33
CA GLU A 70 -16.13 -8.82 -0.64
C GLU A 70 -16.22 -9.93 0.43
N GLN A 71 -15.07 -10.33 1.00
CA GLN A 71 -15.06 -11.34 2.05
C GLN A 71 -15.33 -10.64 3.37
N SER A 72 -16.54 -10.87 3.91
CA SER A 72 -17.00 -10.37 5.21
C SER A 72 -16.51 -11.24 6.36
#